data_AF-A0AAF0INQ8-F1
#
_entry.id   AF-A0AAF0INQ8-F1
#
_cell.length_a   1.000
_cell.length_b   1.000
_cell.length_c   1.000
_cell.angle_alpha   90.00
_cell.angle_beta   90.00
_cell.angle_gamma   90.00
#
_symmetry.space_group_name_H-M   'P 1'
#
loop_
_entity.id
_entity.type
_entity.pdbx_description
1 polymer ?
#
loop_
_entity_poly.entity_id
_entity_poly.type
_entity_poly.pdbx_seq_one_letter_code
_entity_poly.pdbx_strand_id
1 'polypeptide(L)'
;MKMSHYTRATAAAPFPAVLLSIETDTELEDFPEDQELQTSEVQGQSAPHFRNIFKDGMAQHAQDAWLSSLNGKEQWNRLISRVAREEKTNYLHLNICLKGIDGGIDAIKKMNEYHDLVILQSGISKLILDAFSKLLISSFYFVLAHCPVQEQRGLFFCCDTIHCEPSIQLILPLIQELQELEPMYFVTDHKALSRFLGNDDICILCGRYFKHIKFNMKCLDEPVSIYLKFKRHQQLRISGFVDSMNGFIKNQGLNFSFGSAHHDQPGTKHCNLCNSIPSVPSCRKQTAENELRRALKKPKH
;
A
#
# COMPACT_ATOMS: atom_id res chain seq x y z
N MET A 1 12.85 -32.92 -31.22
CA MET A 1 13.59 -31.93 -30.41
C MET A 1 13.15 -30.54 -30.81
N LYS A 2 12.15 -29.96 -30.12
CA LYS A 2 11.75 -28.55 -30.26
C LYS A 2 11.81 -27.95 -28.87
N MET A 3 12.85 -27.14 -28.63
CA MET A 3 12.95 -26.32 -27.42
C MET A 3 11.97 -25.16 -27.56
N SER A 4 10.95 -25.14 -26.71
CA SER A 4 10.07 -23.99 -26.53
C SER A 4 10.65 -23.15 -25.40
N HIS A 5 11.18 -21.98 -25.75
CA HIS A 5 11.56 -20.95 -24.79
C HIS A 5 10.32 -20.52 -24.01
N TYR A 6 10.24 -20.92 -22.73
CA TYR A 6 9.31 -20.34 -21.77
C TYR A 6 9.91 -19.02 -21.27
N THR A 7 9.49 -17.92 -21.88
CA THR A 7 9.75 -16.58 -21.35
C THR A 7 8.90 -16.43 -20.09
N ARG A 8 9.54 -16.59 -18.94
CA ARG A 8 8.94 -16.37 -17.62
C ARG A 8 8.63 -14.88 -17.50
N ALA A 9 7.38 -14.49 -17.77
CA ALA A 9 6.87 -13.19 -17.37
C ALA A 9 7.01 -13.12 -15.84
N THR A 10 7.99 -12.34 -15.38
CA THR A 10 8.14 -11.95 -13.99
C THR A 10 6.90 -11.14 -13.62
N ALA A 11 5.94 -11.78 -12.94
CA ALA A 11 4.88 -11.07 -12.24
C ALA A 11 5.56 -10.06 -11.31
N ALA A 12 5.32 -8.77 -11.55
CA ALA A 12 5.80 -7.71 -10.67
C ALA A 12 5.30 -8.01 -9.25
N ALA A 13 6.20 -7.99 -8.27
CA ALA A 13 5.83 -8.15 -6.87
C ALA A 13 4.79 -7.07 -6.51
N PRO A 14 3.78 -7.39 -5.68
CA PRO A 14 2.78 -6.42 -5.28
C PRO A 14 3.46 -5.27 -4.55
N PHE A 15 3.28 -4.04 -5.04
CA PHE A 15 3.78 -2.84 -4.38
C PHE A 15 2.96 -2.56 -3.12
N PRO A 16 3.59 -2.13 -2.00
CA PRO A 16 2.86 -1.77 -0.81
C PRO A 16 2.00 -0.52 -1.04
N ALA A 17 0.83 -0.46 -0.41
CA ALA A 17 -0.05 0.71 -0.45
C ALA A 17 0.65 1.97 0.07
N VAL A 18 1.41 1.78 1.15
CA VAL A 18 2.17 2.80 1.86
C VAL A 18 3.40 2.11 2.45
N LEU A 19 4.58 2.70 2.26
CA LEU A 19 5.78 2.33 3.01
C LEU A 19 6.17 3.50 3.89
N LEU A 20 6.22 3.30 5.21
CA LEU A 20 6.69 4.29 6.17
C LEU A 20 8.00 3.81 6.79
N SER A 21 9.08 4.55 6.54
CA SER A 21 10.35 4.41 7.24
C SER A 21 10.45 5.50 8.29
N ILE A 22 10.76 5.13 9.54
CA ILE A 22 11.02 6.08 10.62
C ILE A 22 12.47 5.91 11.04
N GLU A 23 13.23 6.99 11.02
CA GLU A 23 14.64 7.02 11.38
C GLU A 23 14.90 8.21 12.31
N THR A 24 15.82 8.00 13.23
CA THR A 24 16.39 9.05 14.07
C THR A 24 17.80 9.31 13.54
N ASP A 25 18.08 10.53 13.10
CA ASP A 25 19.37 10.87 12.52
C ASP A 25 20.49 10.62 13.55
N THR A 26 21.65 10.22 13.05
CA THR A 26 22.87 10.20 13.85
C THR A 26 23.53 11.56 13.70
N GLU A 27 23.95 12.16 14.81
CA GLU A 27 24.78 13.36 14.75
C GLU A 27 26.01 13.05 13.90
N LEU A 28 26.14 13.70 12.75
CA LEU A 28 27.43 13.86 12.10
C LEU A 28 28.23 14.77 13.03
N GLU A 29 28.96 14.19 13.98
CA GLU A 29 30.14 14.85 14.47
C GLU A 29 31.08 15.00 13.26
N ASP A 30 31.22 16.24 12.80
CA ASP A 30 32.33 16.62 11.93
C ASP A 30 33.61 16.31 12.70
N PHE A 31 34.18 15.12 12.48
CA PHE A 31 35.52 14.83 12.96
C PHE A 31 36.47 15.86 12.33
N PRO A 32 37.17 16.68 13.13
CA PRO A 32 38.17 17.58 12.58
C PRO A 32 39.23 16.72 11.89
N GLU A 33 39.48 16.99 10.60
CA GLU A 33 40.62 16.45 9.88
C GLU A 33 41.89 16.73 10.70
N ASP A 34 42.47 15.67 11.25
CA ASP A 34 43.67 15.74 12.07
C ASP A 34 44.80 16.42 11.30
N GLN A 35 45.42 17.36 12.02
CA GLN A 35 46.54 18.19 11.60
C GLN A 35 47.70 17.37 11.04
N GLU A 36 48.22 17.83 9.89
CA GLU A 36 49.54 17.47 9.38
C GLU A 36 50.62 17.68 10.44
N LEU A 37 51.16 16.59 10.99
CA LEU A 37 52.41 16.60 11.71
C LEU A 37 53.53 16.11 10.77
N GLN A 38 54.31 17.07 10.26
CA GLN A 38 55.58 16.79 9.60
C GLN A 38 56.57 16.16 10.59
N THR A 39 57.23 15.07 10.19
CA THR A 39 58.65 14.82 10.56
C THR A 39 59.29 13.75 9.68
N SER A 40 60.26 14.21 8.88
CA SER A 40 61.55 13.60 8.53
C SER A 40 61.67 12.17 7.99
N GLU A 41 62.23 12.09 6.79
CA GLU A 41 62.85 10.92 6.15
C GLU A 41 63.89 10.20 7.04
N VAL A 42 63.84 8.87 7.05
CA VAL A 42 65.05 8.00 7.04
C VAL A 42 64.75 6.75 6.20
N GLN A 43 65.56 6.55 5.16
CA GLN A 43 65.60 5.36 4.32
C GLN A 43 66.04 4.11 5.10
N GLY A 44 65.33 3.00 4.88
CA GLY A 44 65.74 1.66 5.25
C GLY A 44 64.86 0.64 4.56
N GLN A 45 65.25 0.23 3.35
CA GLN A 45 64.63 -0.91 2.66
C GLN A 45 64.85 -2.18 3.49
N SER A 46 63.77 -2.65 4.11
CA SER A 46 63.67 -4.01 4.64
C SER A 46 62.47 -4.66 3.98
N ALA A 47 62.66 -5.90 3.50
CA ALA A 47 61.71 -6.68 2.73
C ALA A 47 60.29 -6.66 3.34
N PRO A 48 59.21 -6.76 2.52
CA PRO A 48 57.85 -6.72 3.05
C PRO A 48 57.62 -7.96 3.91
N HIS A 49 57.76 -7.77 5.21
CA HIS A 49 57.34 -8.73 6.20
C HIS A 49 55.82 -8.86 6.03
N PHE A 50 55.36 -10.01 5.53
CA PHE A 50 53.94 -10.36 5.50
C PHE A 50 53.39 -10.23 6.92
N ARG A 51 52.82 -9.06 7.23
CA ARG A 51 52.09 -8.75 8.44
C ARG A 51 50.70 -8.28 8.03
N ASN A 52 49.73 -9.13 8.35
CA ASN A 52 48.33 -8.85 8.63
C ASN A 52 47.49 -8.10 7.57
N ILE A 53 47.33 -8.69 6.40
CA ILE A 53 46.22 -8.37 5.46
C ILE A 53 44.84 -8.47 6.16
N PHE A 54 44.74 -9.27 7.24
CA PHE A 54 43.52 -9.42 8.05
C PHE A 54 43.33 -8.37 9.16
N LYS A 55 44.36 -7.60 9.58
CA LYS A 55 44.20 -6.61 10.68
C LYS A 55 44.10 -5.16 10.21
N ASP A 56 44.75 -4.77 9.12
CA ASP A 56 44.94 -3.33 8.85
C ASP A 56 43.99 -2.78 7.76
N GLY A 57 42.98 -3.55 7.35
CA GLY A 57 42.00 -3.04 6.38
C GLY A 57 40.72 -3.84 6.31
N MET A 58 40.76 -5.18 6.34
CA MET A 58 39.52 -5.97 6.18
C MET A 58 38.54 -5.83 7.35
N ALA A 59 39.04 -5.78 8.60
CA ALA A 59 38.17 -5.61 9.77
C ALA A 59 37.55 -4.21 9.80
N GLN A 60 38.35 -3.19 9.49
CA GLN A 60 37.89 -1.81 9.40
C GLN A 60 36.93 -1.64 8.22
N HIS A 61 37.25 -2.13 7.04
CA HIS A 61 36.33 -2.14 5.89
C HIS A 61 35.06 -2.96 6.14
N ALA A 62 35.12 -4.05 6.91
CA ALA A 62 33.94 -4.82 7.30
C ALA A 62 33.07 -4.04 8.30
N GLN A 63 33.71 -3.35 9.26
CA GLN A 63 33.04 -2.46 10.21
C GLN A 63 32.44 -1.24 9.49
N ASP A 64 33.17 -0.59 8.60
CA ASP A 64 32.73 0.54 7.80
C ASP A 64 31.62 0.12 6.84
N ALA A 65 31.72 -1.05 6.20
CA ALA A 65 30.65 -1.60 5.38
C ALA A 65 29.41 -1.94 6.21
N TRP A 66 29.59 -2.43 7.45
CA TRP A 66 28.49 -2.69 8.37
C TRP A 66 27.84 -1.38 8.85
N LEU A 67 28.62 -0.38 9.25
CA LEU A 67 28.13 0.95 9.64
C LEU A 67 27.46 1.68 8.46
N SER A 68 28.02 1.61 7.26
CA SER A 68 27.39 2.11 6.03
C SER A 68 26.09 1.37 5.71
N SER A 69 25.99 0.07 6.00
CA SER A 69 24.74 -0.68 5.85
C SER A 69 23.66 -0.22 6.83
N LEU A 70 24.06 0.35 7.97
CA LEU A 70 23.16 0.94 8.97
C LEU A 70 22.79 2.39 8.66
N ASN A 71 23.39 3.02 7.64
CA ASN A 71 23.01 4.36 7.19
C ASN A 71 21.65 4.30 6.47
N GLY A 72 20.57 4.45 7.23
CA GLY A 72 19.20 4.33 6.73
C GLY A 72 18.88 5.37 5.66
N LYS A 73 19.47 6.56 5.74
CA LYS A 73 19.37 7.60 4.71
C LYS A 73 19.94 7.16 3.35
N GLU A 74 21.11 6.54 3.33
CA GLU A 74 21.71 6.04 2.08
C GLU A 74 20.89 4.89 1.49
N GLN A 75 20.45 3.94 2.33
CA GLN A 75 19.59 2.83 1.90
C GLN A 75 18.23 3.32 1.39
N TRP A 76 17.64 4.32 2.04
CA TRP A 76 16.40 4.95 1.62
C TRP A 76 16.55 5.62 0.24
N ASN A 77 17.60 6.42 0.06
CA ASN A 77 17.86 7.08 -1.23
C ASN A 77 18.06 6.05 -2.35
N ARG A 78 18.78 4.97 -2.06
CA ARG A 78 18.95 3.85 -3.00
C ARG A 78 17.62 3.18 -3.34
N LEU A 79 16.74 2.96 -2.36
CA LEU A 79 15.39 2.41 -2.59
C LEU A 79 14.57 3.34 -3.48
N ILE A 80 14.42 4.61 -3.10
CA ILE A 80 13.59 5.60 -3.80
C ILE A 80 14.12 5.95 -5.19
N SER A 81 15.41 5.81 -5.45
CA SER A 81 15.97 5.96 -6.80
C SER A 81 15.41 4.92 -7.78
N ARG A 82 15.00 3.74 -7.31
CA ARG A 82 14.49 2.62 -8.11
C ARG A 82 12.98 2.60 -8.25
N VAL A 83 12.26 3.36 -7.42
CA VAL A 83 10.80 3.46 -7.44
C VAL A 83 10.37 4.41 -8.57
N ALA A 84 9.32 4.03 -9.31
CA ALA A 84 8.73 4.86 -10.36
C ALA A 84 8.19 6.18 -9.78
N ARG A 85 8.25 7.29 -10.56
CA ARG A 85 7.94 8.64 -10.04
C ARG A 85 6.53 8.73 -9.48
N GLU A 86 5.60 7.99 -10.08
CA GLU A 86 4.19 7.93 -9.75
C GLU A 86 3.97 7.28 -8.37
N GLU A 87 4.80 6.30 -8.03
CA GLU A 87 4.69 5.51 -6.79
C GLU A 87 5.46 6.12 -5.63
N LYS A 88 6.45 6.98 -5.87
CA LYS A 88 7.23 7.64 -4.81
C LYS A 88 6.37 8.36 -3.79
N THR A 89 5.18 8.80 -4.17
CA THR A 89 4.21 9.44 -3.27
C THR A 89 3.75 8.52 -2.14
N ASN A 90 3.79 7.20 -2.32
CA ASN A 90 3.41 6.21 -1.32
C ASN A 90 4.54 5.83 -0.37
N TYR A 91 5.77 6.29 -0.65
CA TYR A 91 6.96 6.01 0.14
C TYR A 91 7.28 7.23 0.99
N LEU A 92 7.17 7.08 2.31
CA LEU A 92 7.38 8.13 3.27
C LEU A 92 8.56 7.78 4.16
N HIS A 93 9.42 8.77 4.36
CA HIS A 93 10.57 8.65 5.24
C HIS A 93 10.57 9.82 6.20
N LEU A 94 10.39 9.45 7.45
CA LEU A 94 10.32 10.34 8.59
C LEU A 94 11.68 10.30 9.26
N ASN A 95 12.54 11.23 8.88
CA ASN A 95 13.86 11.40 9.49
C ASN A 95 13.82 12.52 10.52
N ILE A 96 13.96 12.15 11.79
CA ILE A 96 13.94 13.06 12.93
C ILE A 96 15.38 13.53 13.19
N CYS A 97 15.59 14.84 13.14
CA CYS A 97 16.90 15.43 13.36
C CYS A 97 17.09 15.67 14.86
N LEU A 98 18.00 14.94 15.50
CA LEU A 98 18.24 15.03 16.94
C LEU A 98 19.23 16.14 17.35
N LYS A 99 19.57 17.05 16.43
CA LYS A 99 20.59 18.09 16.66
C LYS A 99 20.31 18.92 17.91
N GLY A 100 21.32 19.05 18.76
CA GLY A 100 21.30 19.97 19.91
C GLY A 100 20.91 19.31 21.23
N ILE A 101 20.77 17.98 21.27
CA ILE A 101 20.74 17.22 22.53
C ILE A 101 22.02 16.40 22.63
N ASP A 102 22.95 16.88 23.45
CA ASP A 102 24.17 16.14 23.75
C ASP A 102 23.82 14.93 24.63
N GLY A 103 23.66 13.75 24.06
CA GLY A 103 23.34 12.57 24.86
C GLY A 103 23.42 11.28 24.06
N GLY A 104 24.09 10.28 24.62
CA GLY A 104 24.02 8.92 24.09
C GLY A 104 22.58 8.39 24.08
N ILE A 105 22.36 7.32 23.33
CA ILE A 105 21.07 6.59 23.26
C ILE A 105 20.59 6.15 24.67
N ASP A 106 21.51 6.02 25.63
CA ASP A 106 21.27 5.63 27.01
C ASP A 106 20.87 6.79 27.96
N ALA A 107 20.77 8.02 27.45
CA ALA A 107 20.43 9.20 28.22
C ALA A 107 18.92 9.28 28.57
N ILE A 108 18.42 8.33 29.36
CA ILE A 108 17.00 8.22 29.78
C ILE A 108 16.49 9.53 30.43
N LYS A 109 17.38 10.24 31.14
CA LYS A 109 17.04 11.52 31.81
C LYS A 109 16.66 12.63 30.82
N LYS A 110 17.06 12.52 29.55
CA LYS A 110 16.79 13.49 28.48
C LYS A 110 15.64 13.06 27.56
N MET A 111 14.91 11.99 27.90
CA MET A 111 13.80 11.49 27.06
C MET A 111 12.72 12.55 26.79
N ASN A 112 12.44 13.41 27.77
CA ASN A 112 11.50 14.51 27.60
C ASN A 112 12.01 15.57 26.60
N GLU A 113 13.32 15.84 26.61
CA GLU A 113 13.94 16.77 25.66
C GLU A 113 13.86 16.20 24.23
N TYR A 114 14.12 14.89 24.06
CA TYR A 114 13.94 14.22 22.77
C TYR A 114 12.49 14.26 22.28
N HIS A 115 11.53 14.02 23.17
CA HIS A 115 10.11 14.12 22.85
C HIS A 115 9.74 15.53 22.34
N ASP A 116 10.19 16.56 23.05
CA ASP A 116 9.91 17.94 22.69
C ASP A 116 10.57 18.33 21.36
N LEU A 117 11.77 17.81 21.04
CA LEU A 117 12.36 17.97 19.71
C LEU A 117 11.47 17.41 18.60
N VAL A 118 10.93 16.20 18.76
CA VAL A 118 10.06 15.59 17.74
C VAL A 118 8.82 16.46 17.49
N ILE A 119 8.23 17.00 18.56
CA ILE A 119 7.02 17.83 18.48
C ILE A 119 7.33 19.19 17.84
N LEU A 120 8.44 19.81 18.22
CA LEU A 120 8.81 21.17 17.82
C LEU A 120 9.50 21.22 16.44
N GLN A 121 9.93 20.08 15.89
CA GLN A 121 10.63 20.04 14.61
C GLN A 121 9.72 20.53 13.48
N SER A 122 10.07 21.70 12.93
CA SER A 122 9.35 22.29 11.80
C SER A 122 9.32 21.35 10.59
N GLY A 123 8.15 21.24 9.95
CA GLY A 123 7.95 20.40 8.75
C GLY A 123 7.63 18.93 9.03
N ILE A 124 8.00 18.37 10.19
CA ILE A 124 7.66 16.97 10.54
C ILE A 124 6.15 16.79 10.69
N SER A 125 5.44 17.74 11.30
CA SER A 125 3.99 17.62 11.51
C SER A 125 3.21 17.41 10.21
N LYS A 126 3.65 18.04 9.11
CA LYS A 126 3.03 17.85 7.78
C LYS A 126 3.30 16.45 7.24
N LEU A 127 4.51 15.93 7.44
CA LEU A 127 4.89 14.58 6.99
C LEU A 127 4.18 13.50 7.83
N ILE A 128 4.07 13.69 9.14
CA ILE A 128 3.26 12.85 10.04
C ILE A 128 1.81 12.84 9.56
N LEU A 129 1.21 14.00 9.31
CA LEU A 129 -0.19 14.08 8.87
C LEU A 129 -0.41 13.38 7.53
N ASP A 130 0.51 13.52 6.58
CA ASP A 130 0.45 12.84 5.29
C ASP A 130 0.60 11.31 5.45
N ALA A 131 1.54 10.86 6.28
CA ALA A 131 1.73 9.45 6.62
C ALA A 131 0.48 8.86 7.27
N PHE A 132 -0.05 9.56 8.26
CA PHE A 132 -1.24 9.15 8.99
C PHE A 132 -2.45 9.06 8.07
N SER A 133 -2.68 10.07 7.23
CA SER A 133 -3.77 10.07 6.25
C SER A 133 -3.68 8.89 5.29
N LYS A 134 -2.48 8.59 4.78
CA LYS A 134 -2.22 7.43 3.92
C LYS A 134 -2.47 6.12 4.62
N LEU A 135 -2.01 5.96 5.87
CA LEU A 135 -2.24 4.75 6.66
C LEU A 135 -3.74 4.52 6.92
N LEU A 136 -4.47 5.56 7.36
CA LEU A 136 -5.91 5.47 7.59
C LEU A 136 -6.67 5.08 6.32
N ILE A 137 -6.33 5.70 5.19
CA ILE A 137 -7.02 5.42 3.92
C ILE A 137 -6.62 4.05 3.34
N SER A 138 -5.39 3.59 3.61
CA SER A 138 -4.95 2.23 3.24
C SER A 138 -5.68 1.12 3.99
N SER A 139 -6.38 1.45 5.08
CA SER A 139 -7.23 0.52 5.83
C SER A 139 -8.49 0.10 5.05
N PHE A 140 -8.87 0.86 4.02
CA PHE A 140 -9.97 0.48 3.12
C PHE A 140 -9.47 -0.47 2.02
N TYR A 141 -10.27 -1.47 1.69
CA TYR A 141 -9.96 -2.41 0.63
C TYR A 141 -11.20 -2.83 -0.16
N PHE A 142 -10.98 -3.22 -1.41
CA PHE A 142 -12.02 -3.63 -2.33
C PHE A 142 -12.26 -5.14 -2.29
N VAL A 143 -13.52 -5.54 -2.24
CA VAL A 143 -13.96 -6.95 -2.26
C VAL A 143 -14.96 -7.14 -3.40
N LEU A 144 -14.68 -8.14 -4.23
CA LEU A 144 -15.46 -8.52 -5.39
C LEU A 144 -16.39 -9.66 -4.96
N ALA A 145 -17.68 -9.39 -4.92
CA ALA A 145 -18.65 -10.39 -4.50
C ALA A 145 -19.03 -11.34 -5.64
N HIS A 146 -19.08 -10.82 -6.86
CA HIS A 146 -19.50 -11.56 -8.04
C HIS A 146 -18.61 -11.21 -9.23
N CYS A 147 -18.44 -12.17 -10.15
CA CYS A 147 -17.78 -11.89 -11.41
C CYS A 147 -18.55 -10.77 -12.17
N PRO A 148 -17.86 -9.75 -12.71
CA PRO A 148 -18.50 -8.70 -13.49
C PRO A 148 -19.28 -9.29 -14.67
N VAL A 149 -20.46 -8.74 -14.93
CA VAL A 149 -21.37 -9.25 -15.97
C VAL A 149 -21.23 -8.40 -17.22
N GLN A 150 -21.09 -9.05 -18.38
CA GLN A 150 -21.06 -8.34 -19.66
C GLN A 150 -22.46 -7.82 -20.01
N GLU A 151 -22.57 -6.51 -20.22
CA GLU A 151 -23.77 -5.82 -20.69
C GLU A 151 -23.83 -5.78 -22.23
N GLN A 152 -24.99 -5.40 -22.77
CA GLN A 152 -25.30 -5.40 -24.22
C GLN A 152 -24.37 -4.52 -25.09
N ARG A 153 -23.56 -3.65 -24.49
CA ARG A 153 -22.63 -2.74 -25.20
C ARG A 153 -21.16 -3.19 -25.13
N GLY A 154 -20.90 -4.42 -24.72
CA GLY A 154 -19.53 -4.91 -24.54
C GLY A 154 -18.79 -4.30 -23.35
N LEU A 155 -19.52 -3.62 -22.45
CA LEU A 155 -19.01 -3.17 -21.16
C LEU A 155 -19.28 -4.25 -20.11
N PHE A 156 -18.41 -4.35 -19.11
CA PHE A 156 -18.62 -5.17 -17.93
C PHE A 156 -19.15 -4.30 -16.80
N PHE A 157 -20.25 -4.72 -16.19
CA PHE A 157 -20.85 -4.10 -15.02
C PHE A 157 -20.34 -4.77 -13.75
N CYS A 158 -19.81 -3.95 -12.84
CA CYS A 158 -19.23 -4.33 -11.55
C CYS A 158 -20.09 -3.72 -10.44
N CYS A 159 -20.49 -4.53 -9.45
CA CYS A 159 -21.37 -4.15 -8.35
C CYS A 159 -20.88 -4.80 -7.07
N ASP A 160 -20.05 -4.08 -6.36
CA ASP A 160 -19.14 -4.64 -5.38
C ASP A 160 -18.94 -3.69 -4.21
N THR A 161 -18.00 -4.01 -3.32
CA THR A 161 -18.03 -3.46 -1.97
C THR A 161 -16.65 -3.06 -1.48
N ILE A 162 -16.58 -1.94 -0.79
CA ILE A 162 -15.38 -1.48 -0.10
C ILE A 162 -15.58 -1.76 1.39
N HIS A 163 -14.61 -2.44 1.99
CA HIS A 163 -14.56 -2.77 3.40
C HIS A 163 -13.45 -1.96 4.07
N CYS A 164 -13.40 -1.99 5.39
CA CYS A 164 -12.36 -1.35 6.17
C CYS A 164 -11.85 -2.30 7.26
N GLU A 165 -10.54 -2.41 7.38
CA GLU A 165 -9.85 -3.15 8.44
C GLU A 165 -8.60 -2.38 8.88
N PRO A 166 -8.39 -2.14 10.20
CA PRO A 166 -9.16 -2.63 11.35
C PRO A 166 -10.56 -1.98 11.52
N SER A 167 -11.23 -2.26 12.64
CA SER A 167 -12.58 -1.73 12.93
C SER A 167 -12.68 -0.24 12.64
N ILE A 168 -13.64 0.12 11.78
CA ILE A 168 -13.90 1.51 11.37
C ILE A 168 -14.18 2.44 12.54
N GLN A 169 -14.66 1.93 13.67
CA GLN A 169 -14.92 2.75 14.86
C GLN A 169 -13.64 3.38 15.43
N LEU A 170 -12.48 2.76 15.19
CA LEU A 170 -11.18 3.30 15.61
C LEU A 170 -10.65 4.36 14.64
N ILE A 171 -11.01 4.24 13.36
CA ILE A 171 -10.43 5.01 12.25
C ILE A 171 -11.33 6.21 11.90
N LEU A 172 -12.65 6.05 12.02
CA LEU A 172 -13.62 7.04 11.57
C LEU A 172 -13.47 8.41 12.26
N PRO A 173 -13.28 8.51 13.60
CA PRO A 173 -13.04 9.82 14.23
C PRO A 173 -11.82 10.51 13.63
N LEU A 174 -10.76 9.76 13.36
CA LEU A 174 -9.51 10.26 12.78
C LEU A 174 -9.70 10.71 11.32
N ILE A 175 -10.48 9.97 10.53
CA ILE A 175 -10.85 10.38 9.17
C ILE A 175 -11.75 11.62 9.20
N GLN A 176 -12.63 11.75 10.18
CA GLN A 176 -13.49 12.92 10.35
C GLN A 176 -12.67 14.16 10.71
N GLU A 177 -11.56 14.04 11.44
CA GLU A 177 -10.61 15.13 11.66
C GLU A 177 -9.91 15.55 10.35
N LEU A 178 -9.64 14.61 9.45
CA LEU A 178 -9.14 14.90 8.10
C LEU A 178 -10.21 15.50 7.19
N GLN A 179 -11.48 15.25 7.50
CA GLN A 179 -12.62 15.77 6.78
C GLN A 179 -12.83 17.24 7.14
N GLU A 180 -12.23 18.11 6.32
CA GLU A 180 -12.64 19.51 6.24
C GLU A 180 -14.13 19.61 5.87
N LEU A 181 -14.69 20.82 5.77
CA LEU A 181 -16.10 21.07 5.39
C LEU A 181 -16.50 20.48 4.00
N GLU A 182 -15.61 19.78 3.30
CA GLU A 182 -15.83 19.16 2.00
C GLU A 182 -16.17 17.65 2.11
N PRO A 183 -17.14 17.16 1.30
CA PRO A 183 -17.49 15.74 1.26
C PRO A 183 -16.39 14.89 0.60
N MET A 184 -16.16 13.69 1.15
CA MET A 184 -15.25 12.70 0.60
C MET A 184 -15.95 11.73 -0.38
N TYR A 185 -15.21 11.23 -1.37
CA TYR A 185 -15.74 10.31 -2.38
C TYR A 185 -14.75 9.18 -2.69
N PHE A 186 -15.27 7.97 -2.84
CA PHE A 186 -14.54 6.92 -3.54
C PHE A 186 -14.58 7.19 -5.04
N VAL A 187 -13.42 7.17 -5.67
CA VAL A 187 -13.23 7.48 -7.09
C VAL A 187 -12.30 6.45 -7.72
N THR A 188 -12.43 6.31 -9.03
CA THR A 188 -11.43 5.67 -9.91
C THR A 188 -10.74 6.75 -10.72
N ASP A 189 -9.75 6.38 -11.54
CA ASP A 189 -9.06 7.31 -12.44
C ASP A 189 -10.02 8.02 -13.43
N HIS A 190 -11.20 7.45 -13.67
CA HIS A 190 -12.14 7.95 -14.69
C HIS A 190 -13.48 8.45 -14.12
N LYS A 191 -13.85 8.01 -12.91
CA LYS A 191 -15.22 8.23 -12.41
C LYS A 191 -15.33 8.21 -10.90
N ALA A 192 -16.22 9.04 -10.36
CA ALA A 192 -16.70 8.89 -8.99
C ALA A 192 -17.57 7.64 -8.84
N LEU A 193 -17.28 6.84 -7.81
CA LEU A 193 -17.98 5.60 -7.49
C LEU A 193 -19.13 5.84 -6.52
N SER A 194 -18.82 6.42 -5.36
CA SER A 194 -19.80 6.68 -4.31
C SER A 194 -19.27 7.68 -3.28
N ARG A 195 -20.17 8.39 -2.61
CA ARG A 195 -19.83 9.32 -1.53
C ARG A 195 -19.51 8.54 -0.25
N PHE A 196 -18.45 8.91 0.47
CA PHE A 196 -18.18 8.36 1.80
C PHE A 196 -19.16 8.98 2.81
N LEU A 197 -19.90 8.14 3.55
CA LEU A 197 -20.91 8.59 4.52
C LEU A 197 -20.51 8.32 5.97
N GLY A 198 -19.32 7.75 6.22
CA GLY A 198 -18.83 7.48 7.57
C GLY A 198 -19.74 6.52 8.32
N ASN A 199 -20.47 7.03 9.32
CA ASN A 199 -21.35 6.23 10.18
C ASN A 199 -22.47 5.52 9.41
N ASP A 200 -23.01 6.12 8.35
CA ASP A 200 -24.12 5.53 7.60
C ASP A 200 -23.68 4.33 6.74
N ASP A 201 -22.36 4.19 6.52
CA ASP A 201 -21.77 3.06 5.82
C ASP A 201 -21.37 1.92 6.79
N ILE A 202 -21.73 2.03 8.08
CA ILE A 202 -21.51 0.97 9.08
C ILE A 202 -22.73 0.07 9.16
N CYS A 203 -22.53 -1.23 9.00
CA CYS A 203 -23.61 -2.20 9.12
C CYS A 203 -24.16 -2.23 10.55
N ILE A 204 -25.45 -1.91 10.71
CA ILE A 204 -26.15 -1.92 12.00
C ILE A 204 -26.17 -3.31 12.70
N LEU A 205 -26.03 -4.40 11.95
CA LEU A 205 -26.10 -5.76 12.50
C LEU A 205 -24.75 -6.29 12.98
N CYS A 206 -23.67 -5.98 12.26
CA CYS A 206 -22.35 -6.55 12.55
C CYS A 206 -21.27 -5.52 12.89
N GLY A 207 -21.59 -4.22 12.80
CA GLY A 207 -20.67 -3.12 13.11
C GLY A 207 -19.52 -2.94 12.11
N ARG A 208 -19.48 -3.71 11.02
CA ARG A 208 -18.45 -3.59 9.98
C ARG A 208 -18.75 -2.45 9.03
N TYR A 209 -17.71 -1.74 8.61
CA TYR A 209 -17.81 -0.80 7.50
C TYR A 209 -18.02 -1.55 6.20
N PHE A 210 -18.94 -1.05 5.40
CA PHE A 210 -19.28 -1.67 4.14
C PHE A 210 -19.91 -0.65 3.20
N LYS A 211 -19.24 -0.38 2.08
CA LYS A 211 -19.70 0.56 1.07
C LYS A 211 -19.98 -0.10 -0.25
N HIS A 212 -21.23 -0.05 -0.71
CA HIS A 212 -21.57 -0.47 -2.06
C HIS A 212 -21.07 0.52 -3.12
N ILE A 213 -20.44 -0.02 -4.16
CA ILE A 213 -19.97 0.72 -5.33
C ILE A 213 -20.42 0.02 -6.63
N LYS A 214 -20.67 0.83 -7.66
CA LYS A 214 -21.12 0.35 -8.98
C LYS A 214 -20.41 1.11 -10.08
N PHE A 215 -19.82 0.40 -11.02
CA PHE A 215 -19.16 1.02 -12.17
C PHE A 215 -19.05 0.07 -13.36
N ASN A 216 -18.77 0.67 -14.52
CA ASN A 216 -18.62 -0.04 -15.79
C ASN A 216 -17.16 0.02 -16.24
N MET A 217 -16.70 -1.05 -16.87
CA MET A 217 -15.36 -1.15 -17.44
C MET A 217 -15.41 -1.77 -18.84
N LYS A 218 -14.39 -1.52 -19.66
CA LYS A 218 -14.32 -2.03 -21.03
C LYS A 218 -13.66 -3.41 -21.09
N CYS A 219 -12.67 -3.65 -20.24
CA CYS A 219 -11.89 -4.87 -20.22
C CYS A 219 -11.66 -5.33 -18.77
N LEU A 220 -11.71 -6.65 -18.53
CA LEU A 220 -11.44 -7.22 -17.21
C LEU A 220 -9.95 -7.31 -16.88
N ASP A 221 -9.08 -7.21 -17.89
CA ASP A 221 -7.62 -7.21 -17.75
C ASP A 221 -7.06 -5.79 -17.54
N GLU A 222 -7.90 -4.75 -17.64
CA GLU A 222 -7.50 -3.38 -17.37
C GLU A 222 -7.31 -3.19 -15.85
N PRO A 223 -6.17 -2.65 -15.39
CA PRO A 223 -5.94 -2.40 -13.98
C PRO A 223 -6.90 -1.33 -13.45
N VAL A 224 -7.49 -1.57 -12.29
CA VAL A 224 -8.39 -0.60 -11.65
C VAL A 224 -7.78 -0.14 -10.33
N SER A 225 -7.55 1.18 -10.22
CA SER A 225 -7.19 1.81 -8.96
C SER A 225 -8.42 2.51 -8.36
N ILE A 226 -8.65 2.29 -7.06
CA ILE A 226 -9.67 3.00 -6.30
C ILE A 226 -8.98 3.93 -5.31
N TYR A 227 -9.49 5.15 -5.20
CA TYR A 227 -8.97 6.18 -4.32
C TYR A 227 -10.09 6.73 -3.44
N LEU A 228 -9.74 7.16 -2.24
CA LEU A 228 -10.54 8.09 -1.47
C LEU A 228 -10.07 9.52 -1.79
N LYS A 229 -10.95 10.29 -2.41
CA LYS A 229 -10.75 11.70 -2.70
C LYS A 229 -11.29 12.53 -1.53
N PHE A 230 -10.44 13.39 -1.01
CA PHE A 230 -10.77 14.37 0.03
C PHE A 230 -10.07 15.68 -0.35
N LYS A 231 -10.73 16.83 -0.15
CA LYS A 231 -10.27 18.12 -0.68
C LYS A 231 -10.22 18.17 -2.22
N ARG A 232 -10.13 19.36 -2.81
CA ARG A 232 -10.17 19.53 -4.28
C ARG A 232 -9.10 18.76 -5.07
N HIS A 233 -7.91 18.55 -4.50
CA HIS A 233 -6.74 18.00 -5.19
C HIS A 233 -6.03 16.83 -4.49
N GLN A 234 -6.57 16.31 -3.36
CA GLN A 234 -5.96 15.18 -2.68
C GLN A 234 -6.78 13.90 -2.95
N GLN A 235 -6.09 12.87 -3.43
CA GLN A 235 -6.64 11.55 -3.59
C GLN A 235 -5.60 10.56 -3.08
N LEU A 236 -6.04 9.68 -2.19
CA LEU A 236 -5.18 8.64 -1.64
C LEU A 236 -5.76 7.28 -2.01
N ARG A 237 -4.90 6.38 -2.46
CA ARG A 237 -5.31 5.05 -2.92
C ARG A 237 -5.81 4.24 -1.72
N ILE A 238 -6.93 3.54 -1.90
CA ILE A 238 -7.38 2.55 -0.92
C ILE A 238 -6.68 1.23 -1.21
N SER A 239 -6.07 0.62 -0.19
CA SER A 239 -5.22 -0.57 -0.32
C SER A 239 -4.14 -0.47 -1.43
N GLY A 240 -3.19 -1.41 -1.44
CA GLY A 240 -1.98 -1.31 -2.28
C GLY A 240 -2.12 -1.90 -3.67
N PHE A 241 -3.24 -2.56 -3.94
CA PHE A 241 -3.34 -3.44 -5.09
C PHE A 241 -3.93 -2.70 -6.28
N VAL A 242 -3.06 -2.35 -7.23
CA VAL A 242 -3.47 -2.12 -8.61
C VAL A 242 -3.59 -3.50 -9.24
N ASP A 243 -4.81 -4.01 -9.34
CA ASP A 243 -5.08 -5.26 -10.02
C ASP A 243 -6.21 -5.10 -11.03
N SER A 244 -6.18 -5.96 -12.02
CA SER A 244 -7.27 -6.16 -12.97
C SER A 244 -8.44 -6.88 -12.28
N MET A 245 -9.66 -6.74 -12.79
CA MET A 245 -10.77 -7.54 -12.26
C MET A 245 -10.52 -9.03 -12.41
N ASN A 246 -9.85 -9.46 -13.48
CA ASN A 246 -9.42 -10.84 -13.63
C ASN A 246 -8.45 -11.29 -12.53
N GLY A 247 -7.60 -10.40 -12.04
CA GLY A 247 -6.74 -10.65 -10.88
C GLY A 247 -7.55 -10.79 -9.60
N PHE A 248 -8.50 -9.90 -9.33
CA PHE A 248 -9.43 -10.03 -8.18
C PHE A 248 -10.23 -11.33 -8.23
N ILE A 249 -10.78 -11.71 -9.39
CA ILE A 249 -11.52 -12.96 -9.58
C ILE A 249 -10.65 -14.17 -9.25
N LYS A 250 -9.38 -14.17 -9.70
CA LYS A 250 -8.43 -15.26 -9.41
C LYS A 250 -8.05 -15.28 -7.93
N ASN A 251 -7.68 -14.14 -7.37
CA ASN A 251 -7.19 -14.02 -5.99
C ASN A 251 -8.27 -14.33 -4.95
N GLN A 252 -9.52 -13.94 -5.21
CA GLN A 252 -10.67 -14.24 -4.34
C GLN A 252 -11.33 -15.60 -4.66
N GLY A 253 -10.82 -16.31 -5.67
CA GLY A 253 -11.30 -17.64 -6.04
C GLY A 253 -12.73 -17.67 -6.60
N LEU A 254 -13.19 -16.59 -7.22
CA LEU A 254 -14.56 -16.51 -7.77
C LEU A 254 -14.78 -17.41 -8.99
N ASN A 255 -13.69 -17.86 -9.63
CA ASN A 255 -13.74 -18.79 -10.78
C ASN A 255 -13.83 -20.27 -10.37
N PHE A 256 -13.74 -20.62 -9.09
CA PHE A 256 -13.81 -22.02 -8.68
C PHE A 256 -15.27 -22.50 -8.69
N SER A 257 -15.52 -23.57 -9.45
CA SER A 257 -16.85 -24.16 -9.65
C SER A 257 -17.40 -24.87 -8.41
N PHE A 258 -16.53 -25.22 -7.47
CA PHE A 258 -16.93 -25.77 -6.18
C PHE A 258 -16.27 -24.98 -5.07
N GLY A 259 -17.10 -24.08 -4.55
CA GLY A 259 -16.88 -23.48 -3.26
C GLY A 259 -15.96 -22.25 -3.24
N SER A 260 -16.27 -21.33 -2.33
CA SER A 260 -15.50 -20.09 -2.17
C SER A 260 -14.11 -20.38 -1.62
N ALA A 261 -13.13 -19.52 -1.90
CA ALA A 261 -11.84 -19.57 -1.18
C ALA A 261 -11.99 -19.39 0.35
N HIS A 262 -13.20 -19.04 0.82
CA HIS A 262 -13.57 -18.80 2.20
C HIS A 262 -14.60 -19.81 2.71
N HIS A 263 -14.43 -21.09 2.41
CA HIS A 263 -15.05 -22.12 3.25
C HIS A 263 -14.49 -21.99 4.65
N ASP A 264 -15.37 -21.65 5.59
CA ASP A 264 -15.10 -21.74 7.03
C ASP A 264 -13.79 -21.09 7.47
N GLN A 265 -13.52 -19.84 7.06
CA GLN A 265 -12.58 -19.04 7.84
C GLN A 265 -13.17 -18.89 9.25
N PRO A 266 -12.55 -19.49 10.29
CA PRO A 266 -13.09 -19.42 11.63
C PRO A 266 -12.88 -17.98 12.12
N GLY A 267 -13.91 -17.14 12.02
CA GLY A 267 -13.84 -15.75 12.50
C GLY A 267 -14.68 -14.73 11.72
N THR A 268 -14.99 -14.97 10.44
CA THR A 268 -15.85 -14.07 9.68
C THR A 268 -17.31 -14.35 9.99
N LYS A 269 -17.84 -13.67 11.03
CA LYS A 269 -19.28 -13.71 11.34
C LYS A 269 -20.08 -13.40 10.07
N HIS A 270 -20.85 -14.38 9.59
CA HIS A 270 -21.74 -14.18 8.46
C HIS A 270 -22.75 -13.08 8.80
N CYS A 271 -22.90 -12.08 7.93
CA CYS A 271 -23.88 -11.03 8.13
C CYS A 271 -24.75 -10.94 6.88
N ASN A 272 -26.05 -11.18 7.05
CA ASN A 272 -26.98 -11.17 5.93
C ASN A 272 -26.97 -9.83 5.20
N LEU A 273 -26.88 -8.69 5.90
CA LEU A 273 -26.86 -7.36 5.26
C LEU A 273 -25.59 -7.08 4.46
N CYS A 274 -24.41 -7.39 5.01
CA CYS A 274 -23.14 -7.17 4.29
C CYS A 274 -22.96 -8.14 3.13
N ASN A 275 -23.53 -9.34 3.23
CA ASN A 275 -23.38 -10.39 2.22
C ASN A 275 -24.53 -10.40 1.20
N SER A 276 -25.66 -9.76 1.50
CA SER A 276 -26.77 -9.59 0.57
C SER A 276 -26.48 -8.46 -0.40
N ILE A 277 -25.55 -8.69 -1.34
CA ILE A 277 -25.45 -7.82 -2.49
C ILE A 277 -26.64 -8.16 -3.39
N PRO A 278 -27.45 -7.18 -3.83
CA PRO A 278 -28.55 -7.45 -4.73
C PRO A 278 -27.95 -8.07 -6.00
N SER A 279 -28.22 -9.37 -6.18
CA SER A 279 -27.76 -10.13 -7.33
C SER A 279 -28.12 -9.35 -8.58
N VAL A 280 -27.13 -9.02 -9.40
CA VAL A 280 -27.39 -8.58 -10.78
C VAL A 280 -28.34 -9.63 -11.38
N PRO A 281 -29.47 -9.26 -12.01
CA PRO A 281 -30.35 -10.23 -12.61
C PRO A 281 -29.54 -11.04 -13.61
N SER A 282 -29.22 -12.28 -13.22
CA SER A 282 -28.37 -13.17 -13.99
C SER A 282 -28.97 -13.35 -15.37
N CYS A 283 -28.18 -13.06 -16.41
CA CYS A 283 -28.53 -13.27 -17.81
C CYS A 283 -28.96 -14.73 -18.09
N ARG A 284 -28.69 -15.68 -17.19
CA ARG A 284 -29.18 -17.07 -17.28
C ARG A 284 -30.70 -17.20 -17.27
N LYS A 285 -31.47 -16.26 -16.71
CA LYS A 285 -32.95 -16.31 -16.79
C LYS A 285 -33.49 -15.85 -18.15
N GLN A 286 -32.78 -14.97 -18.87
CA GLN A 286 -33.24 -14.49 -20.17
C GLN A 286 -33.04 -15.51 -21.29
N THR A 287 -32.04 -16.40 -21.20
CA THR A 287 -31.87 -17.47 -22.18
C THR A 287 -32.99 -18.51 -22.07
N ALA A 288 -33.34 -18.93 -20.84
CA ALA A 288 -34.44 -19.87 -20.61
C ALA A 288 -35.82 -19.29 -21.00
N GLU A 289 -36.07 -18.01 -20.71
CA GLU A 289 -37.34 -17.37 -21.05
C GLU A 289 -37.48 -17.07 -22.56
N ASN A 290 -36.37 -16.75 -23.25
CA ASN A 290 -36.37 -16.60 -24.70
C ASN A 290 -36.43 -17.94 -25.45
N GLU A 291 -35.87 -19.02 -24.89
CA GLU A 291 -36.02 -20.37 -25.46
C GLU A 291 -37.45 -20.89 -25.28
N LEU A 292 -38.10 -20.64 -24.14
CA LEU A 292 -39.51 -20.99 -23.92
C LEU A 292 -40.44 -20.22 -24.88
N ARG A 293 -40.18 -18.92 -25.11
CA ARG A 293 -40.91 -18.09 -26.08
C ARG A 293 -40.67 -18.49 -27.54
N ARG A 294 -39.50 -19.03 -27.87
CA ARG A 294 -39.20 -19.61 -29.20
C ARG A 294 -39.86 -20.98 -29.40
N ALA A 295 -39.95 -21.80 -28.36
CA ALA A 295 -40.65 -23.09 -28.39
C ALA A 295 -42.17 -22.91 -28.59
N LEU A 296 -42.76 -21.87 -28.01
CA LEU A 296 -44.19 -21.54 -28.14
C LEU A 296 -44.58 -20.84 -29.47
N LYS A 297 -43.60 -20.46 -30.31
CA LYS A 297 -43.82 -19.77 -31.60
C LYS A 297 -43.69 -20.67 -32.83
N LYS A 298 -43.51 -21.99 -32.68
CA LYS A 298 -43.57 -22.88 -33.85
C LYS A 298 -45.02 -23.03 -34.32
N PRO A 299 -45.38 -22.60 -35.55
CA PRO A 299 -46.68 -22.88 -36.10
C PRO A 299 -46.82 -24.39 -36.36
N LYS A 300 -47.93 -24.97 -35.93
CA LYS A 300 -48.35 -26.30 -36.36
C LYS A 300 -48.69 -26.20 -37.85
N HIS A 301 -47.91 -26.88 -38.68
CA HIS A 301 -48.36 -27.35 -39.99
C HIS A 301 -48.83 -28.79 -39.85
#